data_AF-A0ABD6YYC2-F1
#
_entry.id   AF-A0ABD6YYC2-F1
#
_cell.length_a   1.000
_cell.length_b   1.000
_cell.length_c   1.000
_cell.angle_alpha   90.00
_cell.angle_beta   90.00
_cell.angle_gamma   90.00
#
_symmetry.space_group_name_H-M   'P 1'
#
loop_
_entity.id
_entity.type
_entity.pdbx_description
1 polymer ?
#
loop_
_entity_poly.entity_id
_entity_poly.type
_entity_poly.pdbx_seq_one_letter_code
_entity_poly.pdbx_strand_id
1 'polypeptide(L)'
;MNVSEERKIITGTISGATFVSADIEPSIIVDGKNYTASEFNKAVEMLKQPQLNENQQIVLGQLKINAGSNGSLTKAIHSLFNLLTISSNQLEKDCTEGLLKSKNALARLTRKQAAEVLLVFAQWSLEQEEE
;
A
#
# COMPACT_ATOMS: atom_id res chain seq x y z
N MET A 1 26.99 33.15 3.07
CA MET A 1 26.48 32.56 4.33
C MET A 1 26.87 31.10 4.29
N ASN A 2 27.87 30.69 5.06
CA ASN A 2 28.54 29.39 4.92
C ASN A 2 28.53 28.73 6.30
N VAL A 3 27.67 27.72 6.49
CA VAL A 3 27.67 26.91 7.71
C VAL A 3 27.35 25.46 7.32
N SER A 4 28.37 24.75 6.84
CA SER A 4 28.44 23.29 6.91
C SER A 4 29.35 22.98 8.09
N GLU A 5 28.78 22.81 9.29
CA GLU A 5 29.51 22.22 10.39
C GLU A 5 29.47 20.70 10.23
N GLU A 6 30.45 20.14 9.52
CA GLU A 6 30.70 18.71 9.56
C GLU A 6 31.11 18.31 10.98
N ARG A 7 30.16 17.75 11.75
CA ARG A 7 30.46 17.14 13.05
C ARG A 7 31.11 15.78 12.83
N LYS A 8 32.43 15.75 12.89
CA LYS A 8 33.24 14.53 12.81
C LYS A 8 33.14 13.78 14.14
N ILE A 9 32.64 12.54 14.12
CA ILE A 9 32.69 11.65 15.28
C ILE A 9 34.16 11.27 15.51
N ILE A 10 34.74 11.71 16.62
CA ILE A 10 36.10 11.31 17.02
C ILE A 10 35.94 10.05 17.85
N THR A 11 36.29 8.90 17.27
CA THR A 11 36.34 7.62 18.00
C THR A 11 37.40 7.70 19.10
N GLY A 12 36.99 7.68 20.36
CA GLY A 12 37.86 7.55 21.54
C GLY A 12 37.79 6.14 22.12
N THR A 13 38.91 5.60 22.57
CA THR A 13 38.97 4.27 23.21
C THR A 13 38.59 4.40 24.68
N ILE A 14 37.44 3.85 25.08
CA ILE A 14 37.07 3.72 26.50
C ILE A 14 37.64 2.39 27.00
N SER A 15 38.67 2.45 27.85
CA SER A 15 39.27 1.25 28.45
C SER A 15 38.32 0.62 29.46
N GLY A 16 38.06 -0.69 29.34
CA GLY A 16 37.26 -1.47 30.28
C GLY A 16 35.81 -1.74 29.87
N ALA A 17 35.37 -1.27 28.69
CA ALA A 17 34.05 -1.58 28.14
C ALA A 17 34.17 -2.56 26.97
N THR A 18 33.48 -3.70 27.03
CA THR A 18 33.28 -4.57 25.87
C THR A 18 32.20 -3.93 25.01
N PHE A 19 32.60 -3.33 23.89
CA PHE A 19 31.64 -2.84 22.90
C PHE A 19 31.07 -4.03 22.14
N VAL A 20 29.85 -4.44 22.51
CA VAL A 20 29.05 -5.32 21.66
C VAL A 20 28.56 -4.46 20.50
N SER A 21 29.02 -4.75 19.27
CA SER A 21 28.41 -4.17 18.08
C SER A 21 27.00 -4.71 17.98
N ALA A 22 26.04 -3.96 18.52
CA ALA A 22 24.63 -4.20 18.28
C ALA A 22 24.28 -3.56 16.94
N ASP A 23 23.68 -4.33 16.03
CA ASP A 23 23.04 -3.80 14.84
C ASP A 23 21.80 -3.01 15.27
N ILE A 24 22.02 -1.75 15.67
CA ILE A 24 20.94 -0.85 16.06
C ILE A 24 20.42 -0.20 14.79
N GLU A 25 19.16 -0.47 14.46
CA GLU A 25 18.47 0.22 13.38
C GLU A 25 18.46 1.74 13.63
N PRO A 26 18.86 2.57 12.66
CA PRO A 26 18.81 4.03 12.82
C PRO A 26 17.39 4.50 13.12
N SER A 27 17.25 5.57 13.90
CA SER A 27 15.95 6.18 14.20
C SER A 27 15.95 7.69 13.96
N ILE A 28 14.76 8.25 13.71
CA ILE A 28 14.52 9.68 13.48
C ILE A 28 13.38 10.17 14.39
N ILE A 29 13.51 11.39 14.90
CA ILE A 29 12.46 12.03 15.70
C ILE A 29 11.75 13.10 14.86
N VAL A 30 10.44 12.94 14.67
CA VAL A 30 9.56 13.89 13.97
C VAL A 30 8.45 14.30 14.93
N ASP A 31 8.30 15.60 15.20
CA ASP A 31 7.30 16.16 16.14
C ASP A 31 7.28 15.47 17.51
N GLY A 32 8.45 15.10 18.02
CA GLY A 32 8.61 14.43 19.32
C GLY A 32 8.27 12.94 19.33
N LYS A 33 7.92 12.35 18.18
CA LYS A 33 7.76 10.89 18.01
C LYS A 33 9.01 10.29 17.39
N ASN A 34 9.51 9.20 17.97
CA ASN A 34 10.62 8.43 17.42
C ASN A 34 10.10 7.39 16.41
N TYR A 35 10.76 7.27 15.28
CA TYR A 35 10.50 6.30 14.23
C TYR A 35 11.78 5.55 13.93
N THR A 36 11.74 4.23 13.79
CA THR A 36 12.85 3.50 13.17
C THR A 36 12.96 3.85 11.68
N ALA A 37 14.11 3.59 11.07
CA ALA A 37 14.32 3.81 9.64
C ALA A 37 13.27 3.04 8.80
N SER A 38 12.94 1.80 9.18
CA SER A 38 11.90 0.99 8.56
C SER A 38 10.51 1.62 8.69
N GLU A 39 10.11 2.04 9.90
CA GLU A 39 8.82 2.69 10.13
C GLU A 39 8.67 3.99 9.33
N PHE A 40 9.72 4.81 9.34
CA PHE A 40 9.74 6.06 8.59
C PHE A 40 9.66 5.81 7.09
N ASN A 41 10.43 4.85 6.56
CA ASN A 41 10.38 4.48 5.15
C ASN A 41 9.00 3.94 4.75
N LYS A 42 8.39 3.09 5.58
CA LYS A 42 7.02 2.59 5.34
C LYS A 42 6.03 3.75 5.28
N ALA A 43 6.10 4.71 6.21
CA ALA A 43 5.25 5.90 6.20
C ALA A 43 5.45 6.78 4.96
N VAL A 44 6.70 6.96 4.51
CA VAL A 44 7.02 7.70 3.28
C VAL A 44 6.47 6.99 2.04
N GLU A 45 6.57 5.67 1.97
CA GLU A 45 6.00 4.89 0.86
C GLU A 45 4.46 4.96 0.85
N MET A 46 3.82 4.97 2.02
CA MET A 46 2.37 5.21 2.12
C MET A 46 1.98 6.60 1.59
N LEU A 47 2.78 7.63 1.83
CA LEU A 47 2.55 8.99 1.30
C LEU A 47 2.69 9.07 -0.22
N LYS A 48 3.48 8.18 -0.83
CA LYS A 48 3.63 8.08 -2.29
C LYS A 48 2.48 7.36 -2.98
N GLN A 49 1.59 6.70 -2.21
CA GLN A 49 0.47 6.00 -2.82
C GLN A 49 -0.47 6.98 -3.55
N PRO A 50 -1.00 6.57 -4.71
CA PRO A 50 -1.91 7.41 -5.48
C PRO A 50 -3.19 7.69 -4.69
N GLN A 51 -3.62 8.95 -4.72
CA GLN A 51 -4.91 9.36 -4.15
C GLN A 51 -6.05 8.89 -5.05
N LEU A 52 -6.73 7.82 -4.62
CA LEU A 52 -7.78 7.18 -5.40
C LEU A 52 -9.10 7.96 -5.33
N ASN A 53 -9.72 8.22 -6.48
CA ASN A 53 -11.07 8.78 -6.56
C ASN A 53 -12.16 7.72 -6.28
N GLU A 54 -13.43 8.15 -6.28
CA GLU A 54 -14.57 7.28 -5.96
C GLU A 54 -14.62 5.98 -6.79
N ASN A 55 -14.46 6.07 -8.12
CA ASN A 55 -14.49 4.89 -8.97
C ASN A 55 -13.31 3.94 -8.65
N GLN A 56 -12.13 4.50 -8.39
CA GLN A 56 -10.95 3.71 -8.02
C GLN A 56 -11.15 3.00 -6.67
N GLN A 57 -11.73 3.68 -5.69
CA GLN A 57 -12.05 3.10 -4.38
C GLN A 57 -13.05 1.95 -4.48
N ILE A 58 -14.10 2.10 -5.31
CA ILE A 58 -15.07 1.04 -5.55
C ILE A 58 -14.39 -0.20 -6.13
N VAL A 59 -13.55 -0.02 -7.17
CA VAL A 59 -12.85 -1.14 -7.81
C VAL A 59 -11.84 -1.79 -6.87
N LEU A 60 -11.10 -1.00 -6.09
CA LEU A 60 -10.18 -1.50 -5.07
C LEU A 60 -10.92 -2.34 -4.02
N GLY A 61 -12.08 -1.87 -3.53
CA GLY A 61 -12.91 -2.62 -2.59
C GLY A 61 -13.36 -3.96 -3.17
N GLN A 62 -13.81 -3.98 -4.43
CA GLN A 62 -14.20 -5.22 -5.09
C GLN A 62 -13.02 -6.19 -5.27
N LEU A 63 -11.83 -5.68 -5.60
CA LEU A 63 -10.62 -6.50 -5.69
C LEU A 63 -10.29 -7.18 -4.37
N LYS A 64 -10.34 -6.44 -3.25
CA LYS A 64 -10.11 -7.00 -1.90
C LYS A 64 -11.13 -8.08 -1.53
N ILE A 65 -12.42 -7.84 -1.81
CA ILE A 65 -13.49 -8.84 -1.61
C ILE A 65 -13.20 -10.11 -2.40
N ASN A 66 -12.84 -9.97 -3.69
CA ASN A 66 -12.57 -11.10 -4.57
C ASN A 66 -11.27 -11.85 -4.19
N ALA A 67 -10.28 -11.15 -3.64
CA ALA A 67 -9.02 -11.72 -3.18
C ALA A 67 -9.23 -12.62 -1.95
N GLY A 68 -10.20 -12.27 -1.09
CA GLY A 68 -10.45 -12.97 0.17
C GLY A 68 -9.35 -12.74 1.21
N SER A 69 -9.43 -13.46 2.33
CA SER A 69 -8.50 -13.31 3.47
C SER A 69 -7.06 -13.69 3.18
N ASN A 70 -6.79 -14.39 2.07
CA ASN A 70 -5.45 -14.79 1.67
C ASN A 70 -4.86 -13.89 0.56
N GLY A 71 -5.49 -12.75 0.27
CA GLY A 71 -4.96 -11.80 -0.72
C GLY A 71 -4.80 -12.36 -2.13
N SER A 72 -5.55 -13.39 -2.54
CA SER A 72 -5.26 -14.11 -3.78
C SER A 72 -5.44 -13.25 -5.04
N LEU A 73 -4.32 -12.84 -5.64
CA LEU A 73 -4.28 -12.06 -6.88
C LEU A 73 -5.04 -12.73 -8.03
N THR A 74 -4.85 -14.04 -8.22
CA THR A 74 -5.51 -14.79 -9.30
C THR A 74 -7.03 -14.78 -9.14
N LYS A 75 -7.55 -14.97 -7.92
CA LYS A 75 -8.99 -14.89 -7.66
C LYS A 75 -9.52 -13.48 -7.88
N ALA A 76 -8.77 -12.46 -7.44
CA ALA A 76 -9.14 -11.06 -7.59
C ALA A 76 -9.29 -10.66 -9.06
N ILE A 77 -8.27 -10.92 -9.88
CA ILE A 77 -8.24 -10.59 -11.31
C ILE A 77 -9.28 -11.41 -12.07
N HIS A 78 -9.36 -12.72 -11.84
CA HIS A 78 -10.31 -13.58 -12.53
C HIS A 78 -11.76 -13.16 -12.28
N SER A 79 -12.12 -12.87 -11.02
CA SER A 79 -13.46 -12.41 -10.66
C SER A 79 -13.77 -11.02 -11.24
N LEU A 80 -12.78 -10.12 -11.28
CA LEU A 80 -12.95 -8.79 -11.89
C LEU A 80 -13.13 -8.87 -13.41
N PHE A 81 -12.39 -9.76 -14.08
CA PHE A 81 -12.57 -10.03 -15.51
C PHE A 81 -13.95 -10.63 -15.79
N ASN A 82 -14.36 -11.64 -14.99
CA ASN A 82 -15.69 -12.25 -15.15
C ASN A 82 -16.81 -11.24 -14.97
N LEU A 83 -16.68 -10.27 -14.06
CA LEU A 83 -17.66 -9.21 -13.88
C LEU A 83 -17.94 -8.40 -15.16
N LEU A 84 -16.93 -8.21 -16.02
CA LEU A 84 -17.10 -7.54 -17.31
C LEU A 84 -17.91 -8.36 -18.31
N THR A 85 -17.90 -9.69 -18.18
CA THR A 85 -18.61 -10.61 -19.08
C THR A 85 -20.10 -10.75 -18.75
N ILE A 86 -20.50 -10.47 -17.50
CA ILE A 86 -21.90 -10.54 -17.07
C ILE A 86 -22.64 -9.32 -17.61
N SER A 87 -23.80 -9.52 -18.25
CA SER A 87 -24.62 -8.41 -18.75
C SER A 87 -25.18 -7.55 -17.61
N SER A 88 -25.30 -6.24 -17.81
CA SER A 88 -25.82 -5.33 -16.76
C SER A 88 -27.27 -5.66 -16.41
N ASN A 89 -28.09 -6.00 -17.41
CA ASN A 89 -29.47 -6.44 -17.21
C ASN A 89 -29.57 -7.71 -16.32
N GLN A 90 -28.58 -8.59 -16.37
CA GLN A 90 -28.52 -9.76 -15.50
C GLN A 90 -28.21 -9.34 -14.05
N LEU A 91 -27.21 -8.48 -13.85
CA LEU A 91 -26.84 -7.99 -12.52
C LEU A 91 -27.99 -7.25 -11.83
N GLU A 92 -28.76 -6.47 -12.59
CA GLU A 92 -29.97 -5.78 -12.12
C GLU A 92 -31.07 -6.76 -11.70
N LYS A 93 -31.33 -7.80 -12.50
CA LYS A 93 -32.32 -8.84 -12.19
C LYS A 93 -31.97 -9.66 -10.96
N ASP A 94 -30.68 -9.92 -10.76
CA ASP A 94 -30.18 -10.73 -9.64
C ASP A 94 -30.06 -9.91 -8.33
N CYS A 95 -30.52 -8.65 -8.32
CA CYS A 95 -30.40 -7.73 -7.18
C CYS A 95 -28.95 -7.56 -6.68
N THR A 96 -27.97 -7.64 -7.58
CA THR A 96 -26.53 -7.53 -7.26
C THR A 96 -26.01 -6.10 -7.40
N GLU A 97 -26.65 -5.15 -6.72
CA GLU A 97 -26.37 -3.72 -6.87
C GLU A 97 -24.88 -3.35 -6.64
N GLY A 98 -24.24 -4.00 -5.66
CA GLY A 98 -22.81 -3.82 -5.40
C GLY A 98 -21.92 -4.23 -6.60
N LEU A 99 -22.24 -5.36 -7.26
CA LEU A 99 -21.50 -5.83 -8.42
C LEU A 99 -21.75 -4.93 -9.64
N LEU A 100 -22.98 -4.45 -9.83
CA LEU A 100 -23.30 -3.49 -10.89
C LEU A 100 -22.55 -2.17 -10.70
N LYS A 101 -22.47 -1.66 -9.46
CA LYS A 101 -21.69 -0.47 -9.12
C LYS A 101 -20.21 -0.68 -9.41
N SER A 102 -19.65 -1.81 -9.01
CA SER A 102 -18.26 -2.19 -9.29
C SER A 102 -17.96 -2.28 -10.78
N LYS A 103 -18.87 -2.89 -11.56
CA LYS A 103 -18.75 -2.99 -13.02
C LYS A 103 -18.73 -1.61 -13.67
N ASN A 104 -19.65 -0.73 -13.28
CA ASN A 104 -19.75 0.62 -13.82
C ASN A 104 -18.53 1.48 -13.45
N ALA A 105 -18.02 1.35 -12.22
CA ALA A 105 -16.81 2.03 -11.78
C ALA A 105 -15.59 1.56 -12.59
N LEU A 106 -15.44 0.25 -12.79
CA LEU A 106 -14.36 -0.34 -13.60
C LEU A 106 -14.38 0.17 -15.05
N ALA A 107 -15.55 0.20 -15.68
CA ALA A 107 -15.69 0.68 -17.05
C ALA A 107 -15.35 2.18 -17.22
N ARG A 108 -15.36 2.96 -16.14
CA ARG A 108 -15.03 4.40 -16.14
C ARG A 108 -13.58 4.70 -15.83
N LEU A 109 -12.77 3.71 -15.45
CA LEU A 109 -11.37 3.94 -15.15
C LEU A 109 -10.58 4.22 -16.44
N THR A 110 -9.74 5.26 -16.39
CA THR A 110 -8.66 5.41 -17.35
C THR A 110 -7.57 4.37 -17.11
N ARG A 111 -6.69 4.15 -18.10
CA ARG A 111 -5.53 3.25 -17.94
C ARG A 111 -4.64 3.62 -16.74
N LYS A 112 -4.42 4.92 -16.53
CA LYS A 112 -3.66 5.43 -15.38
C LYS A 112 -4.35 5.04 -14.06
N GLN A 113 -5.65 5.29 -13.96
CA GLN A 113 -6.42 4.99 -12.75
C GLN A 113 -6.48 3.49 -12.44
N ALA A 114 -6.58 2.65 -13.48
CA ALA A 114 -6.51 1.20 -13.33
C ALA A 114 -5.14 0.75 -12.79
N ALA A 115 -4.04 1.33 -13.28
CA ALA A 115 -2.69 1.05 -12.77
C ALA A 115 -2.53 1.50 -11.30
N GLU A 116 -3.06 2.66 -10.95
CA GLU A 116 -3.05 3.17 -9.56
C GLU A 116 -3.83 2.25 -8.61
N VAL A 117 -4.98 1.73 -9.03
CA VAL A 117 -5.75 0.75 -8.25
C VAL A 117 -4.96 -0.54 -8.05
N LEU A 118 -4.29 -1.04 -9.10
CA LEU A 118 -3.46 -2.25 -9.00
C LEU A 118 -2.25 -2.05 -8.08
N LEU A 119 -1.63 -0.87 -8.10
CA LEU A 119 -0.52 -0.54 -7.21
C LEU A 119 -0.96 -0.59 -5.74
N VAL A 120 -2.08 0.06 -5.40
CA VAL A 120 -2.62 0.06 -4.04
C VAL A 120 -3.09 -1.34 -3.62
N PHE A 121 -3.67 -2.10 -4.55
CA PHE A 121 -4.07 -3.49 -4.29
C PHE A 121 -2.87 -4.40 -4.00
N ALA A 122 -1.78 -4.28 -4.77
CA ALA A 122 -0.58 -5.07 -4.57
C ALA A 122 0.06 -4.77 -3.19
N GLN A 123 0.14 -3.49 -2.81
CA GLN A 123 0.66 -3.10 -1.50
C GLN A 123 -0.19 -3.67 -0.36
N TRP A 124 -1.52 -3.55 -0.46
CA TRP A 124 -2.43 -4.17 0.52
C TRP A 124 -2.25 -5.69 0.60
N SER A 125 -2.06 -6.38 -0.54
CA SER A 125 -1.90 -7.83 -0.56
C SER A 125 -0.62 -8.30 0.14
N LEU A 126 0.48 -7.54 0.02
CA LEU A 126 1.74 -7.84 0.70
C LEU A 126 1.60 -7.70 2.22
N GLU A 127 0.83 -6.72 2.69
CA GLU A 127 0.55 -6.52 4.12
C GLU A 127 -0.26 -7.68 4.74
N GLN A 128 -0.99 -8.47 3.93
CA GLN A 128 -1.71 -9.65 4.44
C GLN A 128 -0.79 -10.86 4.68
N GLU A 129 0.43 -10.88 4.14
CA GLU A 129 1.41 -11.94 4.41
C GLU A 129 2.21 -11.70 5.71
N GLU A 130 2.14 -10.47 6.26
CA GLU A 130 2.85 -10.07 7.48
C GLU A 130 2.08 -10.41 8.79
N GLU A 131 0.85 -10.94 8.70
CA GLU A 131 -0.02 -11.38 9.82
C GLU A 131 -0.19 -12.91 9.88
#